data_AF-A0AAD7IHS5-F1
#
_entry.id   AF-A0AAD7IHS5-F1
#
_cell.length_a   1.000
_cell.length_b   1.000
_cell.length_c   1.000
_cell.angle_alpha   90.00
_cell.angle_beta   90.00
_cell.angle_gamma   90.00
#
_symmetry.space_group_name_H-M   'P 1'
#
loop_
_entity.id
_entity.type
_entity.pdbx_description
1 polymer ?
#
loop_
_entity_poly.entity_id
_entity_poly.type
_entity_poly.pdbx_seq_one_letter_code
_entity_poly.pdbx_strand_id
1 'polypeptide(L)' 'LLNAKIDAAISSILQNFKSPGGVGVAVVQKSRENGWVVETKGHGIAKVDGTKVTSDTLFNIGSNSK' A
#
# COMPACT_ATOMS: atom_id res chain seq x y z
N LEU A 1 0.56 8.74 -9.61
CA LEU A 1 -0.04 7.45 -10.02
C LEU A 1 -1.02 6.99 -8.98
N LEU A 2 -0.57 6.83 -7.74
CA LEU A 2 -1.44 6.77 -6.58
C LEU A 2 -2.17 8.11 -6.44
N ASN A 3 -3.50 8.05 -6.32
CA ASN A 3 -4.38 9.21 -6.26
C ASN A 3 -5.62 8.86 -5.44
N ALA A 4 -6.47 9.86 -5.19
CA ALA A 4 -7.66 9.71 -4.36
C ALA A 4 -8.62 8.59 -4.83
N LYS A 5 -8.72 8.33 -6.14
CA LYS A 5 -9.56 7.26 -6.67
C LYS A 5 -9.01 5.88 -6.33
N ILE A 6 -7.69 5.70 -6.47
CA ILE A 6 -7.01 4.45 -6.09
C ILE A 6 -7.03 4.27 -4.57
N ASP A 7 -6.85 5.35 -3.80
CA ASP A 7 -6.97 5.33 -2.34
C ASP A 7 -8.36 4.83 -1.90
N ALA A 8 -9.43 5.33 -2.55
CA ALA A 8 -10.80 4.89 -2.28
C ALA A 8 -11.02 3.42 -2.67
N ALA A 9 -10.46 2.98 -3.80
CA ALA A 9 -10.55 1.59 -4.22
C ALA A 9 -9.84 0.65 -3.23
N ILE A 10 -8.63 0.98 -2.78
CA ILE A 10 -7.91 0.19 -1.76
C ILE A 10 -8.70 0.16 -0.45
N SER A 11 -9.25 1.29 -0.03
CA SER A 11 -10.08 1.38 1.18
C SER A 11 -11.33 0.49 1.07
N SER A 12 -11.99 0.48 -0.09
CA SER A 12 -13.14 -0.40 -0.35
C SER A 12 -12.75 -1.89 -0.31
N ILE A 13 -11.59 -2.25 -0.88
CA ILE A 13 -11.06 -3.63 -0.80
C ILE A 13 -10.85 -4.03 0.67
N LEU A 14 -10.13 -3.22 1.44
CA LEU A 14 -9.88 -3.53 2.87
C LEU A 14 -11.18 -3.72 3.65
N GLN A 15 -12.19 -2.88 3.39
CA GLN A 15 -13.52 -3.00 4.00
C GLN A 15 -14.25 -4.28 3.57
N ASN A 16 -14.25 -4.60 2.28
CA ASN A 16 -14.92 -5.80 1.74
C ASN A 16 -14.32 -7.09 2.32
N PHE A 17 -13.01 -7.13 2.52
CA PHE A 17 -12.33 -8.25 3.18
C PHE A 17 -12.42 -8.22 4.70
N LYS A 18 -13.08 -7.20 5.29
CA LYS A 18 -13.12 -6.95 6.74
C LYS A 18 -11.73 -7.00 7.37
N SER A 19 -10.72 -6.50 6.65
CA SER A 19 -9.34 -6.56 7.09
C SER A 19 -9.15 -5.65 8.32
N PRO A 20 -8.71 -6.19 9.47
CA PRO A 20 -8.40 -5.38 10.64
C PRO A 20 -7.07 -4.62 10.48
N GLY A 21 -6.28 -4.99 9.46
CA GLY A 21 -4.97 -4.42 9.20
C GLY A 21 -4.96 -3.43 8.05
N GLY A 22 -3.79 -3.30 7.45
CA GLY A 22 -3.54 -2.39 6.35
C GLY A 22 -2.60 -2.98 5.31
N VAL A 23 -2.29 -2.19 4.29
CA VAL A 23 -1.44 -2.59 3.17
C VAL A 23 -0.51 -1.44 2.79
N GLY A 24 0.76 -1.79 2.52
CA GLY A 24 1.69 -0.92 1.81
C GLY A 24 1.59 -1.15 0.31
N VAL A 25 1.41 -0.09 -0.47
CA VAL A 25 1.30 -0.16 -1.93
C VAL A 25 2.44 0.63 -2.56
N ALA A 26 3.14 0.00 -3.50
CA ALA A 26 4.13 0.64 -4.35
C ALA A 26 3.68 0.55 -5.81
N VAL A 27 3.76 1.66 -6.56
CA VAL A 27 3.56 1.69 -8.00
C VAL A 27 4.85 2.16 -8.65
N VAL A 28 5.37 1.33 -9.55
CA VAL A 28 6.58 1.62 -10.34
C VAL A 28 6.19 1.62 -11.80
N GLN A 29 6.42 2.74 -12.49
CA GLN A 29 6.11 2.90 -13.91
C GLN A 29 7.30 3.47 -14.66
N LYS A 30 7.66 2.87 -15.79
CA LYS A 30 8.65 3.44 -16.70
C LYS A 30 8.05 4.65 -17.41
N SER A 31 8.62 5.83 -17.16
CA SER A 31 8.31 7.05 -17.90
C SER A 31 9.02 7.05 -19.25
N ARG A 32 8.41 7.69 -20.25
CA ARG A 32 9.01 7.86 -21.59
C ARG A 32 10.20 8.82 -21.58
N GLU A 33 10.25 9.74 -20.61
CA GLU A 33 11.21 10.85 -20.64
C GLU A 33 12.26 10.75 -19.51
N ASN A 34 11.87 10.30 -18.31
CA ASN A 34 12.68 10.50 -17.10
C ASN A 34 12.90 9.23 -16.25
N GLY A 35 13.09 8.07 -16.88
CA GLY A 35 13.41 6.84 -16.15
C GLY A 35 12.19 6.22 -15.44
N TRP A 36 12.33 5.84 -14.17
CA TRP A 36 11.26 5.18 -13.40
C TRP A 36 10.58 6.15 -12.45
N VAL A 37 9.24 6.19 -12.49
CA VAL A 37 8.41 6.87 -11.48
C VAL A 37 8.05 5.84 -10.42
N VAL A 38 8.39 6.13 -9.17
CA VAL A 38 8.10 5.28 -8.01
C VAL A 38 7.27 6.06 -7.02
N GLU A 39 6.12 5.51 -6.63
CA GLU A 39 5.27 6.06 -5.58
C GLU A 39 4.94 4.97 -4.58
N THR A 40 5.04 5.27 -3.28
CA THR A 40 4.70 4.36 -2.19
C THR A 40 3.71 5.00 -1.24
N LYS A 41 2.78 4.21 -0.70
CA LYS A 41 1.80 4.70 0.27
C LYS A 41 1.29 3.57 1.17
N GLY A 42 1.07 3.90 2.44
CA GLY A 42 0.41 3.02 3.39
C GLY A 42 -1.09 3.31 3.52
N HIS A 43 -1.87 2.24 3.70
CA HIS A 43 -3.32 2.30 3.90
C HIS A 43 -3.73 1.45 5.09
N GLY A 44 -4.67 1.92 5.90
CA GLY A 44 -5.20 1.18 7.05
C GLY A 44 -4.26 1.17 8.26
N ILE A 45 -4.44 0.15 9.11
CA ILE A 45 -3.83 0.05 10.43
C ILE A 45 -2.73 -1.01 10.45
N ALA A 46 -1.55 -0.68 10.96
CA ALA A 46 -0.40 -1.57 11.06
C ALA A 46 -0.41 -2.40 12.35
N LYS A 47 -0.94 -1.85 13.44
CA LYS A 47 -0.88 -2.44 14.79
C LYS A 47 -2.20 -2.27 15.53
N VAL A 48 -2.45 -3.15 16.50
CA VAL A 48 -3.65 -3.12 17.35
C VAL A 48 -3.80 -1.83 18.16
N ASP A 49 -2.73 -1.07 18.35
CA ASP A 49 -2.73 0.24 19.01
C ASP A 49 -3.26 1.39 18.10
N GLY A 50 -3.65 1.09 16.86
CA GLY A 50 -4.15 2.08 15.90
C GLY A 50 -3.06 2.78 15.10
N THR A 51 -1.79 2.41 15.25
CA THR A 51 -0.69 2.92 14.41
C THR A 51 -1.02 2.67 12.94
N LYS A 52 -0.93 3.71 12.10
CA LYS A 52 -1.23 3.62 10.66
C LYS A 52 -0.09 2.96 9.90
N VAL A 53 -0.41 2.30 8.79
CA VAL A 53 0.60 1.84 7.83
C VAL A 53 1.25 3.05 7.16
N THR A 54 2.58 3.01 7.06
CA THR A 54 3.43 3.95 6.33
C THR A 54 4.28 3.21 5.29
N SER A 55 5.05 3.93 4.48
CA SER A 55 6.04 3.34 3.55
C SER A 55 7.09 2.49 4.27
N ASP A 56 7.37 2.77 5.54
CA ASP A 56 8.41 2.11 6.33
C ASP A 56 7.86 0.97 7.20
N THR A 57 6.55 0.70 7.12
CA THR A 57 5.95 -0.41 7.85
C THR A 57 6.40 -1.75 7.27
N LEU A 58 6.97 -2.60 8.11
CA LEU A 58 7.42 -3.94 7.70
C LEU A 58 6.26 -4.94 7.74
N PHE A 59 6.23 -5.81 6.73
CA PHE A 59 5.25 -6.90 6.61
C PHE A 59 5.98 -8.24 6.44
N ASN A 60 5.43 -9.30 7.02
CA ASN A 60 5.87 -10.66 6.71
C ASN A 60 5.37 -11.01 5.30
N ILE A 61 6.29 -11.15 4.34
CA ILE A 61 5.94 -11.34 2.93
C ILE A 61 5.75 -12.81 2.52
N GLY A 62 5.97 -13.75 3.46
CA GLY A 62 5.78 -15.19 3.25
C GLY A 62 6.55 -15.70 2.02
N SER A 63 5.86 -16.37 1.10
CA SER A 63 6.49 -16.95 -0.09
C SER A 63 7.12 -15.95 -1.06
N ASN A 64 6.85 -14.65 -0.95
CA ASN A 64 7.54 -13.60 -1.73
C ASN A 64 8.98 -13.36 -1.26
N SER A 65 9.46 -14.09 -0.25
CA SER A 65 10.87 -14.07 0.17
C SER A 65 11.78 -14.95 -0.71
N LYS A 66 11.22 -15.62 -1.74
CA LYS A 66 11.95 -16.52 -2.64
C LYS A 66 12.35 -15.83 -3.92
#